data_AF-A0A734CHI8-F1
#
_entry.id   AF-A0A734CHI8-F1
#
_cell.length_a   1.000
_cell.length_b   1.000
_cell.length_c   1.000
_cell.angle_alpha   90.00
_cell.angle_beta   90.00
_cell.angle_gamma   90.00
#
_symmetry.space_group_name_H-M   'P 1'
#
loop_
_entity.id
_entity.type
_entity.pdbx_description
1 polymer ?
#
loop_
_entity_poly.entity_id
_entity_poly.type
_entity_poly.pdbx_seq_one_letter_code
_entity_poly.pdbx_strand_id
1 'polypeptide(L)'
;MITVTISETNGRRKWSHSARTKDALTAIIRTMRKHFPQSHNFIPDDVDNAPVLFAAVASTPGVEVTGHIWKPMWHRGVRWNVKGIPVTVTLHNNALGMLHQDGTNLV
;
A
#
# COMPACT_ATOMS: atom_id res chain seq x y z
N MET A 1 -2.15 -6.29 12.41
CA MET A 1 -2.77 -6.63 11.11
C MET A 1 -2.85 -5.35 10.34
N ILE A 2 -2.45 -5.35 9.07
CA ILE A 2 -2.41 -4.13 8.26
C ILE A 2 -3.42 -4.27 7.13
N THR A 3 -4.34 -3.31 7.04
CA THR A 3 -5.19 -3.10 5.87
C THR A 3 -4.48 -2.15 4.92
N VAL A 4 -4.22 -2.61 3.70
CA VAL A 4 -3.68 -1.77 2.63
C VAL A 4 -4.82 -1.38 1.71
N THR A 5 -4.85 -0.11 1.35
CA THR A 5 -5.77 0.45 0.38
C THR A 5 -4.97 1.14 -0.70
N ILE A 6 -5.23 0.81 -1.95
CA ILE A 6 -4.57 1.38 -3.13
C ILE A 6 -5.64 2.13 -3.90
N SER A 7 -5.45 3.43 -4.14
CA SER A 7 -6.37 4.27 -4.90
C SER A 7 -5.64 4.90 -6.08
N GLU A 8 -6.24 4.90 -7.28
CA GLU A 8 -5.71 5.67 -8.40
C GLU A 8 -5.74 7.18 -8.05
N THR A 9 -4.62 7.90 -8.19
CA THR A 9 -4.51 9.30 -7.73
C THR A 9 -5.53 10.22 -8.40
N ASN A 10 -5.84 9.98 -9.68
CA ASN A 10 -6.83 10.73 -10.45
C ASN A 10 -8.00 9.87 -10.93
N GLY A 11 -8.14 8.66 -10.38
CA GLY A 11 -9.08 7.65 -10.87
C GLY A 11 -10.15 7.32 -9.84
N ARG A 12 -11.13 6.52 -10.26
CA ARG A 12 -12.19 6.01 -9.38
C ARG A 12 -11.87 4.63 -8.80
N ARG A 13 -10.83 3.96 -9.30
CA ARG A 13 -10.53 2.59 -8.87
C ARG A 13 -9.80 2.60 -7.54
N LYS A 14 -10.26 1.69 -6.69
CA LYS A 14 -9.75 1.47 -5.34
C LYS A 14 -9.72 -0.02 -5.06
N TRP A 15 -8.61 -0.49 -4.53
CA TRP A 15 -8.41 -1.88 -4.13
C TRP A 15 -8.02 -1.94 -2.66
N SER A 16 -8.59 -2.86 -1.91
CA SER A 16 -8.25 -3.01 -0.49
C SER A 16 -8.00 -4.46 -0.13
N HIS A 17 -7.06 -4.68 0.79
CA HIS A 17 -6.78 -6.00 1.33
C HIS A 17 -6.25 -5.90 2.76
N SER A 18 -6.84 -6.68 3.66
CA SER A 18 -6.30 -6.92 5.00
C SER A 18 -5.30 -8.06 4.97
N ALA A 19 -4.04 -7.74 5.24
CA ALA A 19 -2.96 -8.70 5.36
C ALA A 19 -2.68 -8.99 6.84
N ARG A 20 -2.72 -10.28 7.21
CA ARG A 20 -2.34 -10.76 8.54
C ARG A 20 -0.82 -10.69 8.72
N THR A 21 -0.32 -9.46 8.91
CA THR A 21 1.08 -9.12 9.17
C THR A 21 1.15 -7.81 9.99
N LYS A 22 2.32 -7.53 10.57
CA LYS A 22 2.70 -6.24 11.16
C LYS A 22 3.71 -5.47 10.30
N ASP A 23 4.23 -6.11 9.25
CA ASP A 23 5.18 -5.51 8.32
C ASP A 23 4.45 -4.87 7.13
N ALA A 24 4.66 -3.57 6.93
CA ALA A 24 4.04 -2.78 5.87
C ALA A 24 4.38 -3.32 4.47
N LEU A 25 5.66 -3.63 4.23
CA LEU A 25 6.12 -4.08 2.93
C LEU A 25 5.47 -5.40 2.54
N THR A 26 5.44 -6.38 3.45
CA THR A 26 4.73 -7.65 3.29
C THR A 26 3.24 -7.44 3.02
N ALA A 27 2.60 -6.48 3.71
CA ALA A 27 1.19 -6.17 3.48
C ALA A 27 0.97 -5.63 2.06
N ILE A 28 1.83 -4.71 1.60
CA ILE A 28 1.80 -4.17 0.23
C ILE A 28 2.01 -5.29 -0.78
N ILE A 29 3.05 -6.12 -0.64
CA ILE A 29 3.33 -7.22 -1.57
C ILE A 29 2.14 -8.18 -1.68
N ARG A 30 1.52 -8.57 -0.55
CA ARG A 30 0.32 -9.44 -0.55
C ARG A 30 -0.86 -8.76 -1.25
N THR A 31 -1.05 -7.48 -1.02
CA THR A 31 -2.10 -6.68 -1.67
C THR A 31 -1.87 -6.58 -3.18
N MET A 32 -0.62 -6.34 -3.59
CA MET A 32 -0.20 -6.29 -4.99
C MET A 32 -0.43 -7.64 -5.68
N ARG A 33 -0.03 -8.75 -5.06
CA ARG A 33 -0.26 -10.10 -5.61
C ARG A 33 -1.74 -10.43 -5.77
N LYS A 34 -2.59 -9.98 -4.84
CA LYS A 34 -4.03 -10.22 -4.88
C LYS A 34 -4.71 -9.47 -6.02
N HIS A 35 -4.40 -8.18 -6.18
CA HIS A 35 -5.14 -7.30 -7.10
C HIS A 35 -4.44 -7.08 -8.45
N PHE A 36 -3.14 -7.35 -8.52
CA PHE A 36 -2.31 -7.14 -9.71
C PHE A 36 -1.38 -8.34 -9.99
N PRO A 37 -1.93 -9.55 -10.21
CA PRO A 37 -1.18 -10.82 -10.24
C PRO A 37 -0.14 -10.92 -11.38
N GLN A 38 -0.23 -10.08 -12.40
CA GLN A 38 0.70 -10.04 -13.54
C GLN A 38 2.05 -9.40 -13.18
N SER A 39 2.59 -9.65 -11.99
CA SER A 39 3.89 -9.13 -11.51
C SER A 39 4.02 -7.60 -11.52
N HIS A 40 2.95 -6.90 -11.16
CA HIS A 40 3.04 -5.46 -10.98
C HIS A 40 3.72 -5.11 -9.66
N ASN A 41 4.58 -4.10 -9.68
CA ASN A 41 5.28 -3.63 -8.49
C ASN A 41 4.82 -2.22 -8.14
N PHE A 42 4.57 -1.97 -6.86
CA PHE A 42 4.43 -0.61 -6.36
C PHE A 42 5.82 -0.02 -6.14
N ILE A 43 6.10 1.13 -6.74
CA ILE A 43 7.33 1.90 -6.55
C ILE A 43 6.93 3.26 -5.97
N PRO A 44 7.37 3.59 -4.74
CA PRO A 44 7.14 4.90 -4.14
C PRO A 44 7.74 6.02 -4.99
N ASP A 45 7.11 7.20 -4.98
CA ASP A 45 7.69 8.37 -5.66
C ASP A 45 8.90 8.92 -4.91
N ASP A 46 8.85 8.90 -3.58
CA ASP A 46 9.95 9.22 -2.68
C ASP A 46 10.52 7.91 -2.10
N VAL A 47 11.48 7.33 -2.82
CA VAL A 47 12.09 6.04 -2.48
C VAL A 47 12.94 6.15 -1.21
N ASP A 48 13.55 7.30 -0.96
CA ASP A 48 14.44 7.52 0.18
C ASP A 48 13.66 7.61 1.50
N ASN A 49 12.46 8.23 1.46
CA ASN A 49 11.61 8.37 2.63
C ASN A 49 10.63 7.20 2.84
N ALA A 50 10.37 6.39 1.81
CA ALA A 50 9.43 5.28 1.89
C ALA A 50 9.68 4.30 3.06
N PRO A 51 10.92 3.90 3.40
CA PRO A 51 11.19 3.05 4.56
C PRO A 51 10.72 3.66 5.88
N VAL A 52 10.87 4.98 6.05
CA VAL A 52 10.43 5.71 7.25
C VAL A 52 8.91 5.68 7.34
N LEU A 53 8.21 5.94 6.24
CA LEU A 53 6.75 5.86 6.18
C LEU A 53 6.25 4.43 6.47
N PHE A 54 6.89 3.41 5.90
CA PHE A 54 6.54 2.02 6.18
C PHE A 54 6.72 1.65 7.66
N ALA A 55 7.78 2.13 8.30
CA ALA A 55 8.00 1.94 9.74
C ALA A 55 6.95 2.69 10.59
N ALA A 56 6.56 3.89 10.17
CA ALA A 56 5.58 4.72 10.87
C ALA A 56 4.21 4.04 11.01
N VAL A 57 3.87 3.05 10.18
CA VAL A 57 2.60 2.31 10.29
C VAL A 57 2.44 1.59 11.64
N ALA A 58 3.55 1.31 12.34
CA ALA A 58 3.53 0.66 13.63
C ALA A 58 2.91 1.56 14.72
N SER A 59 3.03 2.88 14.58
CA SER A 59 2.62 3.89 15.58
C SER A 59 1.60 4.91 15.06
N THR A 60 1.43 5.02 13.74
CA THR A 60 0.57 6.03 13.10
C THR A 60 -0.64 5.36 12.42
N PRO A 61 -1.87 5.75 12.77
CA PRO A 61 -3.05 5.26 12.07
C PRO A 61 -3.17 5.94 10.70
N GLY A 62 -3.08 5.16 9.62
CA GLY A 62 -3.33 5.65 8.25
C GLY A 62 -2.13 6.37 7.64
N VAL A 63 -1.04 5.64 7.40
CA VAL A 63 0.12 6.18 6.66
C VAL A 63 -0.17 6.16 5.17
N GLU A 64 0.08 7.27 4.48
CA GLU A 64 -0.06 7.37 3.02
C GLU A 64 1.29 7.41 2.32
N VAL A 65 1.40 6.69 1.21
CA VAL A 65 2.59 6.64 0.35
C VAL A 65 2.15 6.78 -1.10
N THR A 66 2.57 7.85 -1.77
CA THR A 66 2.34 8.01 -3.21
C THR A 66 3.37 7.22 -4.01
N GLY A 67 2.97 6.76 -5.19
CA GLY A 67 3.86 6.05 -6.07
C GLY A 67 3.18 5.60 -7.34
N HIS A 68 3.82 4.68 -8.03
CA HIS A 68 3.33 4.14 -9.29
C HIS A 68 3.27 2.63 -9.25
N ILE A 69 2.23 2.06 -9.84
CA ILE A 69 2.18 0.63 -10.14
C ILE A 69 2.87 0.42 -11.48
N TRP A 70 4.08 -0.15 -11.44
CA TRP A 70 4.83 -0.53 -12.62
C TRP A 70 4.28 -1.84 -13.17
N LYS A 71 4.12 -1.89 -14.49
CA LYS A 71 3.62 -3.07 -15.20
C LYS A 71 4.74 -3.71 -16.03
N PRO A 72 4.84 -5.04 -16.08
CA PRO A 72 5.72 -5.66 -17.03
C PRO A 72 5.21 -5.44 -18.45
N MET A 73 6.12 -5.10 -19.36
CA MET A 73 5.88 -5.00 -20.78
C MET A 73 6.90 -5.87 -21.51
N TRP A 74 6.41 -6.60 -22.50
CA TRP A 74 7.25 -7.34 -23.43
C TRP A 74 7.51 -6.48 -24.65
N HIS A 75 8.77 -6.35 -25.04
CA HIS A 75 9.14 -5.71 -26.28
C HIS A 75 10.32 -6.46 -26.89
N ARG A 76 10.14 -6.93 -28.14
CA ARG A 76 11.17 -7.67 -28.90
C ARG A 76 11.82 -8.82 -28.12
N GLY A 77 11.02 -9.59 -27.38
CA GLY A 77 11.51 -10.74 -26.60
C GLY A 77 12.17 -10.40 -25.25
N VAL A 78 12.28 -9.11 -24.90
CA VAL A 78 12.76 -8.66 -23.59
C VAL A 78 11.59 -8.21 -22.73
N ARG A 79 11.58 -8.61 -21.45
CA ARG A 79 10.59 -8.16 -20.46
C ARG A 79 11.21 -7.07 -19.59
N TRP A 80 10.62 -5.89 -19.58
CA TRP A 80 10.99 -4.81 -18.66
C TRP A 80 9.75 -4.23 -17.98
N ASN A 81 9.94 -3.60 -16.81
CA ASN A 81 8.86 -2.91 -16.12
C ASN A 81 8.76 -1.47 -16.62
N VAL A 82 7.55 -1.02 -16.96
CA VAL A 82 7.26 0.36 -17.38
C VAL A 82 6.47 1.04 -16.28
N LYS A 83 6.81 2.30 -16.00
CA LYS A 83 6.05 3.16 -15.08
C LYS A 83 4.59 3.21 -15.52
N GLY A 84 3.69 2.79 -14.64
CA GLY A 84 2.26 2.68 -14.92
C GLY A 84 1.44 3.70 -14.16
N ILE A 85 0.37 3.23 -13.54
CA ILE A 85 -0.69 4.09 -12.99
C ILE A 85 -0.19 4.78 -11.70
N PRO A 86 -0.34 6.12 -11.56
CA PRO A 86 -0.10 6.80 -10.30
C PRO A 86 -1.16 6.39 -9.27
N VAL A 87 -0.71 6.03 -8.08
CA VAL A 87 -1.56 5.57 -6.98
C VAL A 87 -1.13 6.18 -5.65
N THR A 88 -2.09 6.26 -4.74
CA THR A 88 -1.84 6.46 -3.31
C THR A 88 -2.09 5.16 -2.57
N VAL A 89 -1.11 4.70 -1.80
CA VAL A 89 -1.19 3.53 -0.93
C VAL A 89 -1.40 4.00 0.50
N THR A 90 -2.56 3.71 1.07
CA THR A 90 -2.87 3.98 2.49
C THR A 90 -2.72 2.70 3.29
N LEU A 91 -1.96 2.76 4.38
CA LEU A 91 -1.67 1.67 5.29
C LEU A 91 -2.35 1.93 6.63
N HIS A 92 -3.31 1.08 6.99
CA HIS A 92 -3.99 1.12 8.27
C HIS A 92 -3.54 -0.04 9.15
N ASN A 93 -2.91 0.27 10.28
CA ASN A 93 -2.65 -0.72 11.31
C ASN A 93 -3.89 -0.88 12.20
N ASN A 94 -4.60 -1.99 12.02
CA ASN A 94 -5.87 -2.24 12.70
C ASN A 94 -5.72 -2.39 14.22
N ALA A 95 -4.50 -2.60 14.74
CA ALA A 95 -4.26 -2.62 16.18
C ALA A 95 -4.36 -1.22 16.82
N LEU A 96 -4.04 -0.17 16.07
CA LEU A 96 -4.12 1.22 16.56
C LEU A 96 -5.56 1.77 16.48
N GLY A 97 -6.35 1.29 15.51
CA GLY A 97 -7.75 1.69 15.36
C GLY A 97 -8.65 1.25 16.52
N MET A 98 -8.32 0.16 17.21
CA MET A 98 -9.08 -0.31 18.39
C MET A 98 -8.79 0.53 19.64
N LEU A 99 -7.57 1.05 19.80
CA LEU A 99 -7.22 1.91 20.94
C LEU A 99 -7.96 3.27 20.92
N HIS A 100 -8.43 3.70 19.75
CA HIS A 100 -9.17 4.96 19.61
C HIS A 100 -10.70 4.81 19.77
N GLN A 101 -11.22 3.58 19.88
CA GLN A 101 -12.66 3.33 20.13
C GLN A 101 -12.98 3.02 21.60
N ASP A 102 -12.00 2.56 22.38
CA ASP A 102 -12.17 2.32 23.82
C ASP A 102 -12.10 3.60 24.69
N GLY A 103 -11.85 4.77 24.07
CA GLY A 103 -11.78 6.07 24.77
C GLY A 103 -13.09 6.88 24.81
N THR A 104 -14.18 6.38 24.23
CA THR A 104 -15.46 7.11 24.10
C THR A 104 -16.63 6.40 24.78
N ASN A 105 -16.47 6.00 26.04
CA ASN A 105 -17.61 5.67 26.92
C ASN A 105 -17.30 6.01 28.37
N LEU A 106 -17.25 7.32 28.67
CA LEU A 106 -17.45 7.86 30.02
C LEU A 106 -18.15 9.21 29.91
N VAL A 107 -19.48 9.19 29.77
CA VAL A 107 -20.44 10.04 30.50
C VAL A 107 -21.74 9.24 30.63
#